data_AF-A0A429SG31-F1
#
_entry.id   AF-A0A429SG31-F1
#
_cell.length_a   1.000
_cell.length_b   1.000
_cell.length_c   1.000
_cell.angle_alpha   90.00
_cell.angle_beta   90.00
_cell.angle_gamma   90.00
#
_symmetry.space_group_name_H-M   'P 1'
#
loop_
_entity.id
_entity.type
_entity.pdbx_description
1 polymer ?
#
loop_
_entity_poly.entity_id
_entity_poly.type
_entity_poly.pdbx_seq_one_letter_code
_entity_poly.pdbx_strand_id
1 'polypeptide(L)'
;MVLLGGGVVSLLAVAYGAGLLLNHSDVPKGTTVLGVDISGSRDEAVAKLQTAFGNRAATPLQLTVGGKPVELKPEKAGLSLDAQTTVRNAAGSDYNPVTVIGSLLGNERVADPVMPVDEEKLQVALQELAGTAGTVTEGTIKFDTGKAVAVPGKAGTTLDTGASAELVTKAFRDMVATGSAGAVELPVTTKEPAVNQAELDRAMKEFAEPAMSGIATVKAGPKSIPFGPKSLPKILSMQAVDGKLVEKYDLEALKAIYGNSFDGVLITRGTGEKTPVSPQDVAGALGKALRGKTTAERTVTIDTNPS
;
A
#
# COMPACT_ATOMS: atom_id res chain seq x y z
N MET A 1 15.70 11.34 74.91
CA MET A 1 15.23 10.48 73.80
C MET A 1 14.79 11.25 72.54
N VAL A 2 14.41 12.54 72.63
CA VAL A 2 13.96 13.31 71.44
C VAL A 2 15.11 13.79 70.54
N LEU A 3 16.29 14.09 71.11
CA LEU A 3 17.48 14.55 70.36
C LEU A 3 18.14 13.45 69.51
N LEU A 4 18.07 12.19 69.93
CA LEU A 4 18.59 11.05 69.16
C LEU A 4 17.69 10.70 67.95
N GLY A 5 16.36 10.82 68.10
CA GLY A 5 15.42 10.61 67.00
C GLY A 5 15.49 11.69 65.92
N GLY A 6 15.63 12.96 66.32
CA GLY A 6 15.80 14.08 65.38
C GLY A 6 17.11 14.03 64.59
N GLY A 7 18.21 13.61 65.24
CA GLY A 7 19.51 13.44 64.57
C GLY A 7 19.51 12.35 63.50
N VAL A 8 18.88 11.20 63.77
CA VAL A 8 18.78 10.08 62.81
C VAL A 8 17.89 10.43 61.62
N VAL A 9 16.75 11.10 61.85
CA VAL A 9 15.85 11.52 60.75
C VAL A 9 16.50 12.58 59.87
N SER A 10 17.29 13.50 60.46
CA SER A 10 18.02 14.52 59.72
C SER A 10 19.16 13.93 58.88
N LEU A 11 19.90 12.95 59.42
CA LEU A 11 20.94 12.22 58.70
C LEU A 11 20.37 11.39 57.54
N LEU A 12 19.21 10.75 57.74
CA LEU A 12 18.51 10.03 56.69
C LEU A 12 17.94 10.97 55.61
N ALA A 13 17.43 12.14 56.00
CA ALA A 13 16.95 13.16 55.06
C ALA A 13 18.09 13.80 54.26
N VAL A 14 19.26 14.01 54.87
CA VAL A 14 20.47 14.51 54.18
C VAL A 14 21.08 13.42 53.30
N ALA A 15 21.08 12.15 53.71
CA ALA A 15 21.52 11.04 52.87
C ALA A 15 20.56 10.78 51.69
N TYR A 16 19.25 10.91 51.92
CA TYR A 16 18.22 10.85 50.89
C TYR A 16 18.28 12.06 49.94
N GLY A 17 18.48 13.26 50.48
CA GLY A 17 18.67 14.50 49.71
C GLY A 17 19.99 14.52 48.92
N ALA A 18 21.07 13.96 49.49
CA ALA A 18 22.33 13.77 48.78
C ALA A 18 22.21 12.69 47.70
N GLY A 19 21.42 11.63 47.94
CA GLY A 19 21.07 10.63 46.93
C GLY A 19 20.25 11.21 45.77
N LEU A 20 19.38 12.19 46.04
CA LEU A 20 18.57 12.93 45.04
C LEU A 20 19.36 13.97 44.24
N LEU A 21 20.44 14.52 44.80
CA LEU A 21 21.31 15.50 44.14
C LEU A 21 22.49 14.86 43.39
N LEU A 22 22.80 13.59 43.69
CA LEU A 22 23.71 12.79 42.89
C LEU A 22 22.97 12.37 41.62
N ASN A 23 23.34 13.03 40.53
CA ASN A 23 22.95 12.77 39.15
C ASN A 23 23.33 11.32 38.73
N HIS A 24 22.69 10.30 39.30
CA HIS A 24 22.84 8.91 38.91
C HIS A 24 22.06 8.71 37.61
N SER A 25 22.66 9.19 36.52
CA SER A 25 22.17 8.93 35.17
C SER A 25 22.45 7.48 34.75
N ASP A 26 23.27 6.76 35.49
CA ASP A 26 23.75 5.42 35.16
C ASP A 26 22.69 4.34 35.35
N VAL A 27 22.77 3.30 34.55
CA VAL A 27 21.92 2.12 34.65
C VAL A 27 22.36 1.28 35.87
N PRO A 28 21.44 0.90 36.78
CA PRO A 28 21.78 0.12 37.96
C PRO A 28 22.54 -1.18 37.64
N LYS A 29 23.42 -1.60 38.55
CA LYS A 29 24.15 -2.88 38.44
C LYS A 29 23.19 -4.07 38.38
N GLY A 30 23.54 -5.06 37.57
CA GLY A 30 22.74 -6.27 37.37
C GLY A 30 21.49 -6.06 36.52
N THR A 31 21.41 -4.96 35.77
CA THR A 31 20.32 -4.71 34.81
C THR A 31 20.63 -5.36 33.48
N THR A 32 19.75 -6.25 33.01
CA THR A 32 19.86 -6.97 31.75
C THR A 32 18.69 -6.67 30.83
N VAL A 33 18.95 -6.61 29.52
CA VAL A 33 17.92 -6.54 28.47
C VAL A 33 18.17 -7.71 27.53
N LEU A 34 17.18 -8.61 27.39
CA LEU A 34 17.30 -9.82 26.56
C LEU A 34 18.59 -10.62 26.86
N GLY A 35 19.01 -10.66 28.13
CA GLY A 35 20.20 -11.36 28.60
C GLY A 35 21.53 -10.60 28.45
N VAL A 36 21.52 -9.35 27.97
CA VAL A 36 22.72 -8.49 27.87
C VAL A 36 22.77 -7.54 29.06
N ASP A 37 23.86 -7.57 29.84
CA ASP A 37 24.09 -6.62 30.94
C ASP A 37 24.33 -5.21 30.38
N ILE A 38 23.44 -4.29 30.74
CA ILE A 38 23.47 -2.88 30.34
C ILE A 38 23.82 -1.95 31.51
N SER A 39 24.38 -2.46 32.60
CA SER A 39 24.82 -1.64 33.71
C SER A 39 26.01 -0.74 33.32
N GLY A 40 26.13 0.41 33.99
CA GLY A 40 27.14 1.43 33.71
C GLY A 40 26.51 2.72 33.20
N SER A 41 27.29 3.53 32.47
CA SER A 41 26.77 4.79 31.92
C SER A 41 25.73 4.57 30.82
N ARG A 42 24.85 5.56 30.57
CA ARG A 42 23.83 5.45 29.52
C ARG A 42 24.44 5.23 28.14
N ASP A 43 25.54 5.92 27.84
CA ASP A 43 26.19 5.82 26.53
C ASP A 43 26.80 4.43 26.31
N GLU A 44 27.44 3.88 27.35
CA GLU A 44 27.94 2.50 27.33
C GLU A 44 26.79 1.49 27.20
N ALA A 45 25.68 1.68 27.92
CA ALA A 45 24.50 0.83 27.84
C ALA A 45 23.89 0.83 26.43
N VAL A 46 23.77 2.00 25.80
CA VAL A 46 23.27 2.12 24.40
C VAL A 46 24.23 1.44 23.44
N ALA A 47 25.54 1.66 23.58
CA ALA A 47 26.55 1.02 22.72
C ALA A 47 26.55 -0.51 22.86
N LYS A 48 26.37 -1.04 24.07
CA LYS A 48 26.23 -2.49 24.32
C LYS A 48 24.99 -3.06 23.62
N LEU A 49 23.84 -2.39 23.71
CA LEU A 49 22.61 -2.83 23.01
C LEU A 49 22.76 -2.78 21.48
N GLN A 50 23.36 -1.71 20.95
CA GLN A 50 23.61 -1.59 19.51
C GLN A 50 24.54 -2.69 19.01
N THR A 51 25.60 -2.99 19.77
CA THR A 51 26.54 -4.07 19.44
C THR A 51 25.87 -5.44 19.47
N ALA A 52 25.04 -5.70 20.48
CA ALA A 52 24.39 -7.00 20.65
C ALA A 52 23.24 -7.24 19.65
N PHE A 53 22.45 -6.21 19.36
CA PHE A 53 21.16 -6.37 18.67
C PHE A 53 21.04 -5.57 17.37
N GLY A 54 21.92 -4.61 17.08
CA GLY A 54 21.82 -3.75 15.89
C GLY A 54 21.76 -4.54 14.58
N ASN A 55 22.64 -5.52 14.42
CA ASN A 55 22.63 -6.39 13.23
C ASN A 55 21.35 -7.25 13.14
N ARG A 56 20.85 -7.75 14.28
CA ARG A 56 19.61 -8.54 14.32
C ARG A 56 18.40 -7.69 13.97
N ALA A 57 18.34 -6.47 14.49
CA ALA A 57 17.28 -5.49 14.20
C ALA A 57 17.30 -5.02 12.73
N ALA A 58 18.45 -5.09 12.06
CA ALA A 58 18.57 -4.79 10.63
C ALA A 58 18.33 -6.00 9.71
N THR A 59 18.25 -7.22 10.27
CA THR A 59 18.15 -8.46 9.48
C THR A 59 16.78 -8.54 8.78
N PRO A 60 16.74 -8.79 7.45
CA PRO A 60 15.48 -9.01 6.74
C PRO A 60 14.68 -10.18 7.32
N LEU A 61 13.38 -9.98 7.50
CA LEU A 61 12.46 -11.03 7.92
C LEU A 61 12.08 -11.90 6.73
N GLN A 62 12.18 -13.22 6.91
CA GLN A 62 11.77 -14.21 5.92
C GLN A 62 10.29 -14.52 6.11
N LEU A 63 9.47 -14.21 5.10
CA LEU A 63 8.02 -14.34 5.15
C LEU A 63 7.54 -15.19 3.97
N THR A 64 6.33 -15.73 4.08
CA THR A 64 5.66 -16.45 3.00
C THR A 64 4.28 -15.86 2.77
N VAL A 65 3.95 -15.51 1.53
CA VAL A 65 2.63 -15.00 1.13
C VAL A 65 2.04 -15.92 0.07
N GLY A 66 0.97 -16.63 0.40
CA GLY A 66 0.34 -17.58 -0.53
C GLY A 66 1.30 -18.64 -1.07
N GLY A 67 2.19 -19.16 -0.21
CA GLY A 67 3.21 -20.16 -0.57
C GLY A 67 4.45 -19.62 -1.28
N LYS A 68 4.55 -18.31 -1.53
CA LYS A 68 5.74 -17.69 -2.15
C LYS A 68 6.63 -17.03 -1.09
N PRO A 69 7.95 -17.31 -1.07
CA PRO A 69 8.87 -16.65 -0.16
C PRO A 69 9.05 -15.18 -0.53
N VAL A 70 9.05 -14.31 0.47
CA VAL A 70 9.28 -12.87 0.35
C VAL A 70 10.12 -12.37 1.52
N GLU A 71 10.93 -11.35 1.28
CA GLU A 71 11.73 -10.71 2.32
C GLU A 71 11.16 -9.33 2.68
N LEU A 72 11.09 -9.05 3.98
CA LEU A 72 10.71 -7.74 4.50
C LEU A 72 11.85 -7.13 5.31
N LYS A 73 12.35 -5.98 4.86
CA LYS A 73 13.36 -5.22 5.60
C LYS A 73 12.71 -4.46 6.75
N PRO A 74 13.16 -4.62 8.02
CA PRO A 74 12.57 -3.93 9.17
C PRO A 74 12.46 -2.41 9.00
N GLU A 75 13.50 -1.77 8.46
CA GLU A 75 13.52 -0.32 8.22
C GLU A 75 12.41 0.14 7.27
N LYS A 76 12.13 -0.62 6.21
CA LYS A 76 11.03 -0.32 5.27
C LYS A 76 9.66 -0.50 5.90
N ALA A 77 9.55 -1.43 6.84
CA ALA A 77 8.33 -1.73 7.57
C ALA A 77 8.14 -0.86 8.82
N GLY A 78 9.03 0.11 9.07
CA GLY A 78 8.92 0.95 10.26
C GLY A 78 9.23 0.24 11.58
N LEU A 79 9.92 -0.90 11.53
CA LEU A 79 10.27 -1.72 12.69
C LEU A 79 11.68 -1.36 13.14
N SER A 80 11.85 -1.07 14.43
CA SER A 80 13.16 -0.71 14.97
C SER A 80 13.32 -1.12 16.43
N LEU A 81 14.57 -1.19 16.89
CA LEU A 81 14.93 -1.30 18.30
C LEU A 81 15.39 0.07 18.79
N ASP A 82 14.65 0.67 19.71
CA ASP A 82 15.01 1.95 20.32
C ASP A 82 15.87 1.71 21.57
N ALA A 83 17.18 1.54 21.34
CA ALA A 83 18.15 1.35 22.41
C ALA A 83 18.21 2.55 23.37
N GLN A 84 17.97 3.78 22.90
CA GLN A 84 18.03 4.97 23.75
C GLN A 84 16.87 5.00 24.73
N THR A 85 15.64 4.79 24.25
CA THR A 85 14.45 4.75 25.11
C THR A 85 14.47 3.52 26.02
N THR A 86 14.97 2.39 25.54
CA THR A 86 15.20 1.19 26.37
C THR A 86 16.11 1.50 27.56
N VAL A 87 17.27 2.11 27.32
CA VAL A 87 18.22 2.49 28.39
C VAL A 87 17.65 3.57 29.30
N ARG A 88 16.92 4.54 28.75
CA ARG A 88 16.26 5.60 29.53
C ARG A 88 15.24 5.01 30.50
N ASN A 89 14.42 4.06 30.04
CA ASN A 89 13.43 3.38 30.87
C ASN A 89 14.10 2.50 31.94
N ALA A 90 15.17 1.79 31.56
CA ALA A 90 15.97 0.97 32.47
C ALA A 90 16.65 1.81 33.57
N ALA A 91 17.12 3.02 33.25
CA ALA A 91 17.74 3.94 34.20
C ALA A 91 16.73 4.65 35.12
N GLY A 92 15.45 4.77 34.71
CA GLY A 92 14.43 5.55 35.42
C GLY A 92 13.54 4.76 36.39
N SER A 93 13.67 3.43 36.49
CA SER A 93 12.66 2.57 37.11
C SER A 93 12.74 2.40 38.65
N ASP A 94 13.65 3.06 39.36
CA ASP A 94 13.79 2.88 40.82
C ASP A 94 13.59 4.17 41.63
N TYR A 95 12.32 4.55 41.81
CA TYR A 95 11.87 5.35 42.96
C TYR A 95 10.83 4.57 43.81
N ASN A 96 10.84 3.23 43.77
CA ASN A 96 10.02 2.40 44.65
C ASN A 96 10.88 1.79 45.79
N PRO A 97 10.65 2.12 47.07
CA PRO A 97 11.50 1.67 48.18
C PRO A 97 11.56 0.14 48.37
N VAL A 98 10.62 -0.62 47.78
CA VAL A 98 10.59 -2.09 47.85
C VAL A 98 11.57 -2.75 46.86
N THR A 99 11.79 -2.17 45.67
CA THR A 99 12.74 -2.72 44.67
C THR A 99 14.20 -2.44 45.04
N VAL A 100 14.46 -1.35 45.77
CA VAL A 100 15.80 -1.00 46.28
C VAL A 100 16.31 -2.05 47.28
N ILE A 101 15.44 -2.58 48.15
CA ILE A 101 15.82 -3.61 49.15
C ILE A 101 16.11 -4.96 48.48
N GLY A 102 15.38 -5.32 47.42
CA GLY A 102 15.65 -6.53 46.62
C GLY A 102 16.99 -6.49 45.89
N SER A 103 17.46 -5.30 45.49
CA SER A 103 18.74 -5.15 44.80
C SER A 103 19.97 -5.28 45.70
N LEU A 104 19.80 -5.10 47.02
CA LEU A 104 20.84 -5.40 48.00
C LEU A 104 20.99 -6.91 48.26
N LEU A 105 20.02 -7.71 47.81
CA LEU A 105 19.99 -9.18 47.95
C LEU A 105 20.41 -9.91 46.65
N GLY A 106 20.91 -9.19 45.64
CA GLY A 106 21.48 -9.79 44.43
C GLY A 106 20.46 -10.19 43.35
N ASN A 107 19.23 -9.66 43.40
CA ASN A 107 18.23 -9.94 42.37
C ASN A 107 18.57 -9.21 41.05
N GLU A 108 18.63 -9.97 39.96
CA GLU A 108 18.81 -9.50 38.59
C GLU A 108 17.63 -8.59 38.18
N ARG A 109 17.92 -7.45 37.55
CA ARG A 109 16.91 -6.52 37.04
C ARG A 109 16.72 -6.78 35.55
N VAL A 110 15.59 -7.34 35.14
CA VAL A 110 15.28 -7.50 33.71
C VAL A 110 14.52 -6.27 33.22
N ALA A 111 15.08 -5.56 32.24
CA ALA A 111 14.46 -4.42 31.58
C ALA A 111 13.90 -4.80 30.22
N ASP A 112 12.72 -4.27 29.88
CA ASP A 112 12.03 -4.56 28.63
C ASP A 112 12.62 -3.74 27.46
N PRO A 113 12.94 -4.37 26.32
CA PRO A 113 13.36 -3.66 25.12
C PRO A 113 12.19 -2.88 24.50
N VAL A 114 12.46 -1.64 24.12
CA VAL A 114 11.51 -0.77 23.42
C VAL A 114 11.67 -0.97 21.92
N MET A 115 10.66 -1.53 21.26
CA MET A 115 10.64 -1.78 19.81
C MET A 115 9.43 -1.10 19.19
N PRO A 116 9.54 0.20 18.84
CA PRO A 116 8.42 0.94 18.27
C PRO A 116 8.13 0.45 16.84
N VAL A 117 6.85 0.55 16.47
CA VAL A 117 6.35 0.24 15.13
C VAL A 117 5.73 1.50 14.56
N ASP A 118 6.20 1.92 13.39
CA ASP A 118 5.55 2.92 12.56
C ASP A 118 4.45 2.22 11.75
N GLU A 119 3.22 2.31 12.24
CA GLU A 119 2.06 1.58 11.70
C GLU A 119 1.78 1.94 10.24
N GLU A 120 2.02 3.19 9.83
CA GLU A 120 1.82 3.65 8.46
C GLU A 120 2.84 2.97 7.51
N LYS A 121 4.12 2.95 7.89
CA LYS A 121 5.15 2.26 7.10
C LYS A 121 4.92 0.75 7.06
N LEU A 122 4.52 0.14 8.17
CA LEU A 122 4.20 -1.28 8.21
C LEU A 122 3.03 -1.59 7.26
N GLN A 123 1.98 -0.77 7.29
CA GLN A 123 0.83 -0.94 6.41
C GLN A 123 1.21 -0.81 4.93
N VAL A 124 2.00 0.20 4.56
CA VAL A 124 2.48 0.38 3.18
C VAL A 124 3.32 -0.81 2.73
N ALA A 125 4.26 -1.27 3.56
CA ALA A 125 5.10 -2.41 3.23
C ALA A 125 4.28 -3.70 3.06
N LEU A 126 3.25 -3.92 3.90
CA LEU A 126 2.33 -5.05 3.76
C LEU A 126 1.46 -4.94 2.50
N GLN A 127 1.03 -3.74 2.10
CA GLN A 127 0.31 -3.53 0.84
C GLN A 127 1.18 -3.84 -0.39
N GLU A 128 2.46 -3.48 -0.36
CA GLU A 128 3.41 -3.87 -1.41
C GLU A 128 3.54 -5.40 -1.50
N LEU A 129 3.65 -6.08 -0.35
CA LEU A 129 3.69 -7.55 -0.31
C LEU A 129 2.39 -8.20 -0.78
N ALA A 130 1.24 -7.55 -0.61
CA ALA A 130 -0.06 -8.04 -1.08
C ALA A 130 -0.10 -8.22 -2.61
N GLY A 131 0.74 -7.51 -3.37
CA GLY A 131 0.91 -7.73 -4.81
C GLY A 131 1.51 -9.09 -5.17
N THR A 132 2.13 -9.78 -4.21
CA THR A 132 2.74 -11.12 -4.41
C THR A 132 1.72 -12.26 -4.29
N ALA A 133 0.56 -11.98 -3.68
CA ALA A 133 -0.55 -12.91 -3.53
C ALA A 133 -1.20 -13.29 -4.89
N GLY A 134 -2.25 -14.11 -4.85
CA GLY A 134 -2.94 -14.57 -6.05
C GLY A 134 -3.61 -13.43 -6.81
N THR A 135 -3.30 -13.26 -8.10
CA THR A 135 -3.82 -12.15 -8.89
C THR A 135 -5.33 -12.25 -9.13
N VAL A 136 -6.07 -11.21 -8.75
CA VAL A 136 -7.48 -11.03 -9.16
C VAL A 136 -7.52 -10.68 -10.64
N THR A 137 -8.37 -11.37 -11.39
CA THR A 137 -8.65 -10.99 -12.79
C THR A 137 -9.95 -10.21 -12.82
N GLU A 138 -9.91 -8.95 -13.24
CA GLU A 138 -11.12 -8.14 -13.39
C GLU A 138 -12.02 -8.68 -14.50
N GLY A 139 -13.33 -8.55 -14.30
CA GLY A 139 -14.30 -8.79 -15.36
C GLY A 139 -14.12 -7.77 -16.48
N THR A 140 -14.34 -8.19 -17.73
CA THR A 140 -14.26 -7.31 -18.89
C THR A 140 -15.20 -7.76 -20.01
N ILE A 141 -15.30 -6.96 -21.06
CA ILE A 141 -16.04 -7.29 -22.27
C ILE A 141 -15.07 -7.31 -23.44
N LYS A 142 -15.04 -8.42 -24.18
CA LYS A 142 -14.28 -8.56 -25.42
C LYS A 142 -15.17 -8.29 -26.61
N PHE A 143 -14.65 -7.55 -27.57
CA PHE A 143 -15.30 -7.33 -28.86
C PHE A 143 -14.68 -8.28 -29.89
N ASP A 144 -15.50 -9.09 -30.55
CA ASP A 144 -15.08 -9.99 -31.62
C ASP A 144 -16.09 -9.95 -32.77
N THR A 145 -15.63 -9.54 -33.94
CA THR A 145 -16.31 -9.66 -35.23
C THR A 145 -17.85 -9.49 -35.17
N GLY A 146 -18.30 -8.33 -34.68
CA GLY A 146 -19.73 -8.00 -34.62
C GLY A 146 -20.48 -8.59 -33.42
N LYS A 147 -19.76 -9.09 -32.42
CA LYS A 147 -20.29 -9.57 -31.14
C LYS A 147 -19.48 -8.99 -29.99
N ALA A 148 -20.16 -8.81 -28.87
CA ALA A 148 -19.53 -8.50 -27.58
C ALA A 148 -19.72 -9.71 -26.66
N VAL A 149 -18.67 -10.08 -25.96
CA VAL A 149 -18.62 -11.26 -25.08
C VAL A 149 -18.18 -10.81 -23.69
N ALA A 150 -19.07 -10.95 -22.72
CA ALA A 150 -18.73 -10.76 -21.32
C ALA A 150 -17.76 -11.85 -20.87
N VAL A 151 -16.67 -11.45 -20.23
CA VAL A 151 -15.67 -12.33 -19.63
C VAL A 151 -15.72 -12.06 -18.12
N PRO A 152 -16.32 -12.97 -17.34
CA PRO A 152 -16.36 -12.83 -15.88
C PRO A 152 -14.95 -12.74 -15.28
N GLY A 153 -14.84 -11.92 -14.25
CA GLY A 153 -13.63 -11.85 -13.44
C GLY A 153 -13.41 -13.15 -12.66
N LYS A 154 -12.19 -13.33 -12.17
CA LYS A 154 -11.83 -14.45 -11.30
C LYS A 154 -11.32 -13.91 -9.98
N ALA A 155 -11.90 -14.40 -8.89
CA ALA A 155 -11.42 -14.12 -7.55
C ALA A 155 -9.93 -14.50 -7.43
N GLY A 156 -9.20 -13.65 -6.73
CA GLY A 156 -7.80 -13.86 -6.37
C GLY A 156 -7.65 -13.93 -4.85
N THR A 157 -6.41 -13.80 -4.40
CA THR A 157 -6.11 -13.70 -2.97
C THR A 157 -5.31 -12.45 -2.70
N THR A 158 -5.49 -11.88 -1.52
CA THR A 158 -4.74 -10.72 -1.07
C THR A 158 -4.27 -10.95 0.36
N LEU A 159 -3.24 -10.22 0.77
CA LEU A 159 -2.73 -10.30 2.13
C LEU A 159 -3.75 -9.73 3.12
N ASP A 160 -4.01 -10.42 4.22
CA ASP A 160 -4.70 -9.82 5.36
C ASP A 160 -3.70 -8.92 6.12
N THR A 161 -3.66 -7.65 5.74
CA THR A 161 -2.69 -6.69 6.29
C THR A 161 -2.83 -6.51 7.81
N GLY A 162 -4.04 -6.61 8.37
CA GLY A 162 -4.25 -6.44 9.81
C GLY A 162 -3.67 -7.60 10.60
N ALA A 163 -4.08 -8.84 10.25
CA ALA A 163 -3.54 -10.03 10.90
C ALA A 163 -2.03 -10.22 10.63
N SER A 164 -1.54 -9.79 9.46
CA SER A 164 -0.12 -9.86 9.11
C SER A 164 0.75 -8.90 9.93
N ALA A 165 0.25 -7.72 10.29
CA ALA A 165 1.01 -6.72 11.06
C ALA A 165 1.45 -7.27 12.42
N GLU A 166 0.55 -7.98 13.12
CA GLU A 166 0.86 -8.60 14.41
C GLU A 166 1.93 -9.67 14.28
N LEU A 167 1.82 -10.53 13.25
CA LEU A 167 2.77 -11.61 12.99
C LEU A 167 4.15 -11.08 12.62
N VAL A 168 4.23 -10.06 11.76
CA VAL A 168 5.48 -9.41 11.39
C VAL A 168 6.14 -8.74 12.59
N THR A 169 5.36 -8.04 13.41
CA THR A 169 5.87 -7.41 14.62
C THR A 169 6.40 -8.44 15.60
N LYS A 170 5.69 -9.56 15.78
CA LYS A 170 6.17 -10.67 16.60
C LYS A 170 7.46 -11.28 16.04
N ALA A 171 7.52 -11.53 14.74
CA ALA A 171 8.71 -12.06 14.07
C ALA A 171 9.93 -11.14 14.26
N PHE A 172 9.72 -9.82 14.18
CA PHE A 172 10.77 -8.85 14.46
C PHE A 172 11.29 -8.95 15.90
N ARG A 173 10.39 -9.01 16.89
CA ARG A 173 10.77 -9.19 18.30
C ARG A 173 11.56 -10.48 18.52
N ASP A 174 11.11 -11.58 17.91
CA ASP A 174 11.77 -12.88 18.00
C ASP A 174 13.16 -12.85 17.34
N MET A 175 13.31 -12.18 16.19
CA MET A 175 14.58 -11.95 15.50
C MET A 175 15.57 -11.18 16.38
N VAL A 176 15.13 -10.09 17.01
CA VAL A 176 15.96 -9.27 17.89
C VAL A 176 16.39 -10.09 19.12
N ALA A 177 15.44 -10.75 19.78
CA ALA A 177 15.68 -11.52 21.01
C ALA A 177 16.58 -12.74 20.79
N THR A 178 16.28 -13.55 19.77
CA THR A 178 16.91 -14.87 19.61
C THR A 178 17.94 -14.92 18.49
N GLY A 179 17.97 -13.92 17.60
CA GLY A 179 18.78 -13.96 16.38
C GLY A 179 18.20 -14.84 15.27
N SER A 180 16.99 -15.37 15.44
CA SER A 180 16.30 -16.18 14.45
C SER A 180 14.79 -15.97 14.53
N ALA A 181 14.20 -15.47 13.44
CA ALA A 181 12.78 -15.66 13.20
C ALA A 181 12.65 -16.73 12.12
N GLY A 182 12.01 -17.85 12.43
CA GLY A 182 11.64 -18.83 11.41
C GLY A 182 10.79 -18.17 10.32
N ALA A 183 10.69 -18.79 9.15
CA ALA A 183 9.86 -18.27 8.07
C ALA A 183 8.40 -18.13 8.55
N VAL A 184 7.84 -16.91 8.48
CA VAL A 184 6.49 -16.63 8.95
C VAL A 184 5.53 -16.61 7.76
N GLU A 185 4.55 -17.50 7.78
CA GLU A 185 3.46 -17.49 6.81
C GLU A 185 2.45 -16.40 7.17
N LEU A 186 2.23 -15.49 6.23
CA LEU A 186 1.27 -14.41 6.41
C LEU A 186 -0.11 -14.82 5.89
N PRO A 187 -1.19 -14.52 6.65
CA PRO A 187 -2.55 -14.86 6.28
C PRO A 187 -2.98 -14.16 5.00
N VAL A 188 -3.62 -14.92 4.12
CA VAL A 188 -4.24 -14.41 2.89
C VAL A 188 -5.75 -14.57 2.98
N THR A 189 -6.48 -13.64 2.37
CA THR A 189 -7.93 -13.67 2.24
C THR A 189 -8.33 -13.61 0.77
N THR A 190 -9.55 -14.06 0.46
CA THR A 190 -10.11 -13.98 -0.89
C THR A 190 -10.41 -12.53 -1.25
N LYS A 191 -10.03 -12.12 -2.46
CA LYS A 191 -10.38 -10.82 -3.02
C LYS A 191 -11.21 -11.02 -4.28
N GLU A 192 -12.44 -10.52 -4.25
CA GLU A 192 -13.34 -10.54 -5.39
C GLU A 192 -12.95 -9.47 -6.43
N PRO A 193 -13.24 -9.69 -7.73
CA PRO A 193 -13.12 -8.67 -8.76
C PRO A 193 -13.97 -7.44 -8.42
N ALA A 194 -13.44 -6.25 -8.72
CA ALA A 194 -14.20 -5.00 -8.57
C ALA A 194 -15.36 -4.93 -9.57
N VAL A 195 -15.14 -5.43 -10.79
CA VAL A 195 -16.19 -5.58 -11.81
C VAL A 195 -17.00 -6.85 -11.53
N ASN A 196 -18.19 -6.67 -10.97
CA ASN A 196 -19.11 -7.76 -10.67
C ASN A 196 -20.02 -8.11 -11.87
N GLN A 197 -20.86 -9.15 -11.72
CA GLN A 197 -21.76 -9.59 -12.79
C GLN A 197 -22.79 -8.51 -13.19
N ALA A 198 -23.32 -7.75 -12.22
CA ALA A 198 -24.29 -6.69 -12.51
C ALA A 198 -23.69 -5.55 -13.34
N GLU A 199 -22.42 -5.22 -13.08
CA GLU A 199 -21.63 -4.29 -13.88
C GLU A 199 -21.43 -4.80 -15.30
N LEU A 200 -21.05 -6.07 -15.46
CA LEU A 200 -20.92 -6.70 -16.78
C LEU A 200 -22.23 -6.66 -17.57
N ASP A 201 -23.34 -7.00 -16.93
CA ASP A 201 -24.67 -7.01 -17.56
C ASP A 201 -25.08 -5.59 -17.97
N ARG A 202 -24.79 -4.58 -17.13
CA ARG A 202 -25.04 -3.17 -17.46
C ARG A 202 -24.21 -2.75 -18.67
N ALA A 203 -22.89 -2.93 -18.62
CA ALA A 203 -21.98 -2.52 -19.68
C ALA A 203 -22.28 -3.23 -21.01
N MET A 204 -22.70 -4.51 -20.94
CA MET A 204 -23.19 -5.25 -22.09
C MET A 204 -24.41 -4.60 -22.72
N LYS A 205 -25.45 -4.36 -21.93
CA LYS A 205 -26.74 -3.85 -22.40
C LYS A 205 -26.70 -2.38 -22.84
N GLU A 206 -25.99 -1.53 -22.10
CA GLU A 206 -25.97 -0.09 -22.33
C GLU A 206 -25.02 0.32 -23.44
N PHE A 207 -23.92 -0.42 -23.64
CA PHE A 207 -22.88 -0.03 -24.59
C PHE A 207 -22.47 -1.16 -25.53
N ALA A 208 -22.07 -2.32 -25.02
CA ALA A 208 -21.35 -3.28 -25.85
C ALA A 208 -22.22 -3.95 -26.94
N GLU A 209 -23.46 -4.33 -26.61
CA GLU A 209 -24.46 -4.81 -27.57
C GLU A 209 -24.82 -3.73 -28.60
N PRO A 210 -25.22 -2.51 -28.21
CA PRO A 210 -25.42 -1.41 -29.14
C PRO A 210 -24.19 -1.16 -30.03
N ALA A 211 -22.99 -1.14 -29.47
CA ALA A 211 -21.77 -0.86 -30.20
C ALA A 211 -21.56 -1.85 -31.35
N MET A 212 -21.84 -3.14 -31.10
CA MET A 212 -21.64 -4.22 -32.07
C MET A 212 -22.85 -4.47 -33.00
N SER A 213 -23.98 -3.80 -32.78
CA SER A 213 -25.24 -4.02 -33.52
C SER A 213 -25.18 -3.71 -35.03
N GLY A 214 -24.16 -2.99 -35.50
CA GLY A 214 -24.02 -2.65 -36.92
C GLY A 214 -22.90 -1.67 -37.22
N ILE A 215 -22.97 -1.04 -38.40
CA ILE A 215 -21.99 -0.02 -38.80
C ILE A 215 -22.30 1.30 -38.08
N ALA A 216 -21.26 1.96 -37.56
CA ALA A 216 -21.29 3.33 -37.06
C ALA A 216 -20.51 4.22 -38.02
N THR A 217 -21.07 5.34 -38.44
CA THR A 217 -20.46 6.24 -39.42
C THR A 217 -20.09 7.56 -38.77
N VAL A 218 -18.83 7.97 -38.92
CA VAL A 218 -18.35 9.29 -38.50
C VAL A 218 -18.19 10.18 -39.73
N LYS A 219 -18.76 11.38 -39.69
CA LYS A 219 -18.68 12.40 -40.74
C LYS A 219 -17.91 13.62 -40.26
N ALA A 220 -17.16 14.28 -41.14
CA ALA A 220 -16.56 15.58 -40.89
C ALA A 220 -16.49 16.35 -42.22
N GLY A 221 -17.17 17.50 -42.30
CA GLY A 221 -17.37 18.22 -43.56
C GLY A 221 -17.95 17.30 -44.65
N PRO A 222 -17.37 17.26 -45.86
CA PRO A 222 -17.84 16.40 -46.96
C PRO A 222 -17.35 14.94 -46.86
N LYS A 223 -16.58 14.59 -45.82
CA LYS A 223 -15.93 13.27 -45.68
C LYS A 223 -16.68 12.40 -44.68
N SER A 224 -16.67 11.09 -44.89
CA SER A 224 -17.28 10.11 -43.99
C SER A 224 -16.53 8.79 -43.99
N ILE A 225 -16.49 8.12 -42.84
CA ILE A 225 -15.91 6.79 -42.72
C ILE A 225 -16.81 5.84 -41.90
N PRO A 226 -17.05 4.61 -42.38
CA PRO A 226 -17.76 3.59 -41.61
C PRO A 226 -16.83 2.77 -40.71
N PHE A 227 -17.26 2.53 -39.48
CA PHE A 227 -16.68 1.59 -38.53
C PHE A 227 -17.65 0.44 -38.28
N GLY A 228 -17.17 -0.80 -38.31
CA GLY A 228 -18.03 -1.97 -38.23
C GLY A 228 -17.32 -3.18 -37.64
N PRO A 229 -17.86 -4.40 -37.87
CA PRO A 229 -17.41 -5.63 -37.22
C PRO A 229 -15.91 -5.94 -37.34
N LYS A 230 -15.25 -5.46 -38.40
CA LYS A 230 -13.81 -5.72 -38.64
C LYS A 230 -12.89 -4.63 -38.08
N SER A 231 -13.38 -3.41 -37.90
CA SER A 231 -12.58 -2.29 -37.41
C SER A 231 -12.79 -2.06 -35.92
N LEU A 232 -14.01 -2.16 -35.41
CA LEU A 232 -14.33 -1.89 -34.02
C LEU A 232 -13.54 -2.76 -33.02
N PRO A 233 -13.41 -4.10 -33.20
CA PRO A 233 -12.60 -4.92 -32.30
C PRO A 233 -11.12 -4.52 -32.20
N LYS A 234 -10.59 -3.81 -33.21
CA LYS A 234 -9.18 -3.37 -33.25
C LYS A 234 -8.94 -2.05 -32.51
N ILE A 235 -10.00 -1.29 -32.26
CA ILE A 235 -9.90 0.06 -31.70
C ILE A 235 -10.66 0.20 -30.38
N LEU A 236 -11.56 -0.72 -30.06
CA LEU A 236 -12.45 -0.63 -28.92
C LEU A 236 -12.12 -1.73 -27.89
N SER A 237 -11.99 -1.30 -26.64
CA SER A 237 -11.84 -2.18 -25.48
C SER A 237 -12.65 -1.63 -24.31
N MET A 238 -12.85 -2.44 -23.27
CA MET A 238 -13.44 -1.97 -22.01
C MET A 238 -12.42 -2.12 -20.89
N GLN A 239 -12.24 -1.07 -20.11
CA GLN A 239 -11.32 -1.04 -18.97
C GLN A 239 -12.11 -0.85 -17.68
N ALA A 240 -11.72 -1.58 -16.64
CA ALA A 240 -12.22 -1.34 -15.29
C ALA A 240 -11.62 -0.05 -14.73
N VAL A 241 -12.47 0.90 -14.35
CA VAL A 241 -12.13 2.14 -13.65
C VAL A 241 -13.11 2.27 -12.50
N ASP A 242 -12.60 2.28 -11.27
CA ASP A 242 -13.40 2.40 -10.04
C ASP A 242 -14.57 1.38 -9.96
N GLY A 243 -14.29 0.13 -10.35
CA GLY A 243 -15.28 -0.95 -10.36
C GLY A 243 -16.32 -0.87 -11.49
N LYS A 244 -16.17 0.07 -12.43
CA LYS A 244 -17.04 0.21 -13.61
C LYS A 244 -16.28 -0.05 -14.91
N LEU A 245 -16.95 -0.64 -15.89
CA LEU A 245 -16.44 -0.79 -17.24
C LEU A 245 -16.68 0.48 -18.03
N VAL A 246 -15.59 1.07 -18.49
CA VAL A 246 -15.56 2.29 -19.32
C VAL A 246 -14.94 1.96 -20.66
N GLU A 247 -15.50 2.51 -21.74
CA GLU A 247 -14.95 2.30 -23.08
C GLU A 247 -13.59 2.99 -23.24
N LYS A 248 -12.68 2.29 -23.89
CA LYS A 248 -11.36 2.81 -24.24
C LYS A 248 -11.12 2.63 -25.73
N TYR A 249 -10.69 3.72 -26.34
CA TYR A 249 -10.32 3.76 -27.75
C TYR A 249 -8.80 3.75 -27.91
N ASP A 250 -8.30 2.81 -28.71
CA ASP A 250 -6.93 2.86 -29.20
C ASP A 250 -6.85 3.91 -30.31
N LEU A 251 -6.28 5.07 -29.97
CA LEU A 251 -6.20 6.22 -30.86
C LEU A 251 -5.22 6.00 -32.02
N GLU A 252 -4.17 5.20 -31.83
CA GLU A 252 -3.20 4.88 -32.87
C GLU A 252 -3.81 3.92 -33.89
N ALA A 253 -4.45 2.86 -33.42
CA ALA A 253 -5.19 1.94 -34.27
C ALA A 253 -6.36 2.64 -34.97
N LEU A 254 -7.03 3.57 -34.30
CA LEU A 254 -8.07 4.41 -34.90
C LEU A 254 -7.50 5.26 -36.04
N LYS A 255 -6.38 5.95 -35.82
CA LYS A 255 -5.69 6.74 -36.86
C LYS A 255 -5.26 5.87 -38.03
N ALA A 256 -4.73 4.67 -37.76
CA ALA A 256 -4.35 3.72 -38.80
C ALA A 256 -5.56 3.27 -39.65
N ILE A 257 -6.74 3.11 -39.04
CA ILE A 257 -7.96 2.72 -39.76
C ILE A 257 -8.50 3.86 -40.62
N TYR A 258 -8.56 5.09 -40.12
CA TYR A 258 -9.11 6.19 -40.92
C TYR A 258 -8.09 6.84 -41.86
N GLY A 259 -6.79 6.64 -41.62
CA GLY A 259 -5.69 7.11 -42.46
C GLY A 259 -5.84 8.59 -42.83
N ASN A 260 -5.96 8.84 -44.14
CA ASN A 260 -6.03 10.17 -44.77
C ASN A 260 -7.48 10.61 -45.08
N SER A 261 -8.49 9.88 -44.57
CA SER A 261 -9.90 10.08 -44.93
C SER A 261 -10.44 11.47 -44.59
N PHE A 262 -9.85 12.13 -43.58
CA PHE A 262 -10.22 13.47 -43.12
C PHE A 262 -9.17 14.54 -43.46
N ASP A 263 -8.20 14.22 -44.32
CA ASP A 263 -7.18 15.20 -44.74
C ASP A 263 -7.86 16.40 -45.44
N GLY A 264 -7.38 17.60 -45.11
CA GLY A 264 -7.95 18.87 -45.58
C GLY A 264 -9.22 19.31 -44.85
N VAL A 265 -9.77 18.51 -43.90
CA VAL A 265 -10.87 18.95 -43.03
C VAL A 265 -10.30 19.63 -41.79
N LEU A 266 -10.69 20.88 -41.57
CA LEU A 266 -10.29 21.67 -40.40
C LEU A 266 -11.50 21.92 -39.49
N ILE A 267 -11.27 21.81 -38.19
CA ILE A 267 -12.23 22.11 -37.13
C ILE A 267 -11.85 23.47 -36.53
N THR A 268 -12.78 24.41 -36.51
CA THR A 268 -12.66 25.64 -35.71
C THR A 268 -12.82 25.27 -34.24
N ARG A 269 -11.77 25.45 -33.44
CA ARG A 269 -11.78 25.22 -31.99
C ARG A 269 -12.45 26.41 -31.29
N GLY A 270 -12.85 26.23 -30.04
CA GLY A 270 -13.43 27.32 -29.22
C GLY A 270 -12.48 28.52 -29.03
N THR A 271 -11.19 28.35 -29.30
CA THR A 271 -10.17 29.42 -29.33
C THR A 271 -10.15 30.22 -30.64
N GLY A 272 -10.94 29.82 -31.65
CA GLY A 272 -10.89 30.34 -33.02
C GLY A 272 -9.81 29.71 -33.90
N GLU A 273 -8.91 28.91 -33.33
CA GLU A 273 -7.87 28.19 -34.08
C GLU A 273 -8.48 27.11 -34.97
N LYS A 274 -7.93 26.93 -36.17
CA LYS A 274 -8.33 25.87 -37.10
C LYS A 274 -7.31 24.74 -37.10
N THR A 275 -7.70 23.58 -36.59
CA THR A 275 -6.83 22.40 -36.53
C THR A 275 -7.41 21.24 -37.34
N PRO A 276 -6.59 20.31 -37.88
CA PRO A 276 -7.07 19.09 -38.51
C PRO A 276 -7.92 18.21 -37.58
N VAL A 277 -8.73 17.33 -38.17
CA VAL A 277 -9.47 16.29 -37.42
C VAL A 277 -8.48 15.34 -36.74
N SER A 278 -8.55 15.26 -35.41
CA SER A 278 -7.69 14.40 -34.59
C SER A 278 -8.34 13.03 -34.30
N PRO A 279 -7.55 12.01 -33.89
CA PRO A 279 -8.11 10.73 -33.44
C PRO A 279 -9.08 10.89 -32.27
N GLN A 280 -8.85 11.87 -31.39
CA GLN A 280 -9.71 12.18 -30.25
C GLN A 280 -11.09 12.67 -30.70
N ASP A 281 -11.14 13.53 -31.73
CA ASP A 281 -12.41 14.01 -32.30
C ASP A 281 -13.23 12.84 -32.87
N VAL A 282 -12.55 11.94 -33.60
CA VAL A 282 -13.18 10.74 -34.17
C VAL A 282 -13.65 9.79 -33.08
N ALA A 283 -12.84 9.55 -32.04
CA ALA A 283 -13.21 8.68 -30.92
C ALA A 283 -14.42 9.23 -30.16
N GLY A 284 -14.47 10.55 -29.90
CA GLY A 284 -15.59 11.21 -29.25
C GLY A 284 -16.90 11.11 -30.06
N ALA A 285 -16.83 11.32 -31.38
CA ALA A 285 -17.99 11.15 -32.27
C ALA A 285 -18.42 9.67 -32.36
N LEU A 286 -17.45 8.75 -32.46
CA LEU A 286 -17.69 7.32 -32.54
C LEU A 286 -18.34 6.80 -31.25
N GLY A 287 -17.91 7.27 -30.08
CA GLY A 287 -18.53 6.90 -28.80
C GLY A 287 -20.00 7.28 -28.68
N LYS A 288 -20.42 8.39 -29.30
CA LYS A 288 -21.84 8.74 -29.44
C LYS A 288 -22.55 7.80 -30.40
N ALA A 289 -21.97 7.57 -31.59
CA ALA A 289 -22.55 6.73 -32.62
C ALA A 289 -22.77 5.28 -32.16
N LEU A 290 -21.83 4.73 -31.38
CA LEU A 290 -21.88 3.34 -30.92
C LEU A 290 -22.99 3.07 -29.88
N ARG A 291 -23.51 4.11 -29.22
CA ARG A 291 -24.69 4.00 -28.34
C ARG A 291 -26.01 4.02 -29.11
N GLY A 292 -25.98 4.44 -30.37
CA GLY A 292 -27.14 4.49 -31.24
C GLY A 292 -27.67 3.10 -31.56
N LYS A 293 -29.00 2.95 -31.48
CA LYS A 293 -29.74 1.71 -31.79
C LYS A 293 -30.32 1.74 -33.21
N THR A 294 -30.43 2.92 -33.81
CA THR A 294 -30.91 3.10 -35.19
C THR A 294 -29.79 3.54 -36.12
N THR A 295 -29.91 3.28 -37.42
CA THR A 295 -28.92 3.73 -38.43
C THR A 295 -28.68 5.25 -38.39
N ALA A 296 -29.73 6.02 -38.08
CA ALA A 296 -29.64 7.47 -37.94
C ALA A 296 -28.80 7.88 -36.73
N GLU A 297 -29.06 7.31 -35.55
CA GLU A 297 -28.29 7.57 -34.32
C GLU A 297 -26.83 7.11 -34.44
N ARG A 298 -26.58 6.09 -35.26
CA ARG A 298 -25.25 5.55 -35.55
C ARG A 298 -24.48 6.35 -36.59
N THR A 299 -25.02 7.47 -37.07
CA THR A 299 -24.35 8.39 -37.98
C THR A 299 -24.13 9.72 -37.29
N VAL A 300 -22.89 10.00 -36.89
CA VAL A 300 -22.55 11.22 -36.14
C VAL A 300 -21.65 12.12 -36.99
N THR A 301 -21.92 13.42 -36.95
CA THR A 301 -21.11 14.44 -37.63
C THR A 301 -20.28 15.18 -36.59
N ILE A 302 -18.97 15.24 -36.81
CA ILE A 302 -18.06 16.14 -36.11
C ILE A 302 -18.35 17.54 -36.61
N ASP A 303 -18.75 18.42 -35.70
CA ASP A 303 -18.96 19.82 -36.04
C ASP A 303 -17.61 20.48 -36.36
N THR A 304 -17.47 20.94 -37.60
CA THR A 304 -16.26 21.62 -38.08
C THR A 304 -16.29 23.13 -37.79
N ASN A 305 -17.44 23.67 -37.37
CA ASN A 305 -17.58 25.07 -36.98
C ASN A 305 -18.54 25.22 -35.78
N PRO A 306 -18.20 24.66 -34.61
CA PRO A 306 -19.01 24.79 -33.41
C PRO A 306 -19.08 26.27 -33.01
N SER A 307 -20.30 26.80 -32.99
CA SER A 307 -20.62 28.15 -32.50
C SER A 307 -20.61 28.23 -30.98
#